data_AF-A0A5C7XDT7-F1
#
_entry.id   AF-A0A5C7XDT7-F1
#
_cell.length_a   1.000
_cell.length_b   1.000
_cell.length_c   1.000
_cell.angle_alpha   90.00
_cell.angle_beta   90.00
_cell.angle_gamma   90.00
#
_symmetry.space_group_name_H-M   'P 1'
#
loop_
_entity.id
_entity.type
_entity.pdbx_description
1 polymer ?
#
loop_
_entity_poly.entity_id
_entity_poly.type
_entity_poly.pdbx_seq_one_letter_code
_entity_poly.pdbx_strand_id
1 'polypeptide(L)'
;MRRSAAARRRSSIAVSLPPQQDRAMPKPLKTVLALLLIPLCFVAGLYAGPYATAAYHKLFPEPEYKTGDYSALYRKAGHEIVMYSTSGCPYCAKVRKIFAEKGVAYTEYQVDKSKEHFEEFTRRGGEYVPLLYIGDREIAGFREEAIREAIDAVQKKS
;
A
#
# COMPACT_ATOMS: atom_id res chain seq x y z
N MET A 1 63.09 28.14 -16.13
CA MET A 1 63.33 26.89 -15.39
C MET A 1 62.20 25.93 -15.74
N ARG A 2 62.29 25.12 -16.79
CA ARG A 2 62.82 23.73 -16.84
C ARG A 2 62.37 22.84 -15.67
N ARG A 3 61.45 21.91 -15.99
CA ARG A 3 61.24 20.53 -15.48
C ARG A 3 59.74 20.22 -15.58
N SER A 4 59.26 19.07 -16.02
CA SER A 4 59.77 17.95 -16.79
C SER A 4 58.51 17.16 -17.16
N ALA A 5 58.28 16.91 -18.45
CA ALA A 5 57.22 16.02 -18.89
C ALA A 5 57.55 14.59 -18.44
N ALA A 6 56.79 14.04 -17.50
CA ALA A 6 56.86 12.64 -17.12
C ALA A 6 55.78 11.87 -17.89
N ALA A 7 56.19 11.35 -19.05
CA ALA A 7 55.44 10.37 -19.82
C ALA A 7 55.16 9.13 -18.96
N ARG A 8 53.92 8.97 -18.50
CA ARG A 8 53.46 7.71 -17.92
C ARG A 8 53.37 6.68 -19.04
N ARG A 9 54.34 5.76 -19.03
CA ARG A 9 54.33 4.50 -19.78
C ARG A 9 52.97 3.83 -19.60
N ARG A 10 52.20 3.72 -20.69
CA ARG A 10 51.12 2.74 -20.79
C ARG A 10 51.79 1.38 -20.86
N SER A 11 51.97 0.74 -19.71
CA SER A 11 52.22 -0.71 -19.67
C SER A 11 50.94 -1.39 -20.14
N SER A 12 50.93 -1.75 -21.42
CA SER A 12 49.99 -2.70 -22.00
C SER A 12 50.24 -4.06 -21.36
N ILE A 13 49.71 -4.26 -20.15
CA ILE A 13 49.52 -5.59 -19.59
C ILE A 13 48.32 -6.14 -20.35
N ALA A 14 48.62 -6.88 -21.42
CA ALA A 14 47.67 -7.80 -22.01
C ALA A 14 47.34 -8.84 -20.95
N VAL A 15 46.27 -8.60 -20.20
CA VAL A 15 45.61 -9.63 -19.41
C VAL A 15 45.05 -10.60 -20.43
N SER A 16 45.82 -11.64 -20.72
CA SER A 16 45.36 -12.82 -21.43
C SER A 16 44.20 -13.41 -20.65
N LEU A 17 42.98 -13.08 -21.09
CA LEU A 17 41.76 -13.72 -20.65
C LEU A 17 41.96 -15.24 -20.87
N PRO A 18 41.68 -16.11 -19.88
CA PRO A 18 41.68 -17.54 -20.13
C PRO A 18 40.70 -17.85 -21.26
N PRO A 19 40.97 -18.88 -22.08
CA PRO A 19 40.06 -19.26 -23.15
C PRO A 19 38.67 -19.43 -22.55
N GLN A 20 37.71 -18.71 -23.11
CA GLN A 20 36.28 -18.99 -22.95
C GLN A 20 36.09 -20.42 -23.42
N GLN A 21 36.20 -21.35 -22.49
CA GLN A 21 35.86 -22.73 -22.70
C GLN A 21 34.35 -22.75 -22.69
N ASP A 22 33.80 -22.37 -23.84
CA ASP A 22 32.44 -22.66 -24.26
C ASP A 22 32.23 -24.14 -23.97
N ARG A 23 31.67 -24.45 -22.80
CA ARG A 23 30.96 -25.72 -22.60
C ARG A 23 29.76 -25.65 -23.51
N ALA A 24 30.03 -25.89 -24.79
CA ALA A 24 29.07 -26.11 -25.83
C ALA A 24 28.30 -27.36 -25.45
N MET A 25 27.25 -27.20 -24.64
CA MET A 25 26.25 -28.26 -24.50
C MET A 25 25.72 -28.56 -25.91
N PRO A 26 25.61 -29.83 -26.30
CA PRO A 26 25.15 -30.21 -27.63
C PRO A 26 23.80 -29.53 -27.91
N LYS A 27 23.68 -28.89 -29.09
CA LYS A 27 22.49 -28.11 -29.50
C LYS A 27 21.14 -28.78 -29.19
N PRO A 28 20.92 -30.09 -29.45
CA PRO A 28 19.63 -30.71 -29.13
C PRO A 28 19.38 -30.80 -27.62
N LEU A 29 20.43 -30.93 -26.79
CA LEU A 29 20.30 -31.01 -25.34
C LEU A 29 19.83 -29.69 -24.72
N LYS A 30 20.26 -28.53 -25.25
CA LYS A 30 19.77 -27.22 -24.82
C LYS A 30 18.29 -27.03 -25.14
N THR A 31 17.86 -27.47 -26.33
CA THR A 31 16.44 -27.38 -26.74
C THR A 31 15.56 -28.33 -25.93
N VAL A 32 16.01 -29.56 -25.68
CA VAL A 32 15.31 -30.53 -24.83
C VAL A 32 15.26 -30.06 -23.38
N LEU A 33 16.36 -29.51 -22.85
CA LEU A 33 16.38 -28.93 -21.50
C LEU A 33 15.41 -27.76 -21.40
N ALA A 34 15.40 -26.84 -22.37
CA ALA A 34 14.44 -25.74 -22.39
C ALA A 34 12.98 -26.25 -22.47
N LEU A 35 12.70 -27.25 -23.32
CA LEU A 35 11.38 -27.88 -23.44
C LEU A 35 10.92 -28.60 -22.16
N LEU A 36 11.83 -29.08 -21.33
CA LEU A 36 11.50 -29.70 -20.03
C LEU A 36 11.45 -28.67 -18.89
N LEU A 37 12.28 -27.62 -18.95
CA LEU A 37 12.38 -26.61 -17.90
C LEU A 37 11.17 -25.67 -17.91
N ILE A 38 10.65 -25.32 -19.08
CA ILE A 38 9.45 -24.49 -19.22
C ILE A 38 8.22 -25.11 -18.52
N PRO A 39 7.79 -26.36 -18.82
CA PRO A 39 6.66 -26.97 -18.13
C PRO A 39 6.98 -27.23 -16.66
N LEU A 40 8.23 -27.55 -16.30
CA LEU A 40 8.63 -27.71 -14.90
C LEU A 40 8.48 -26.41 -14.11
N CYS A 41 8.94 -25.28 -14.65
CA CYS A 41 8.75 -23.96 -14.05
C CYS A 41 7.27 -23.56 -14.01
N PHE A 42 6.49 -23.89 -15.03
CA PHE A 42 5.06 -23.61 -15.07
C PHE A 42 4.29 -24.41 -14.00
N VAL A 43 4.58 -25.71 -13.86
CA VAL A 43 4.00 -26.58 -12.84
C VAL A 43 4.46 -26.14 -11.44
N ALA A 44 5.74 -25.83 -11.27
CA ALA A 44 6.27 -25.31 -10.00
C ALA A 44 5.62 -23.97 -9.63
N GLY A 45 5.44 -23.05 -10.58
CA GLY A 45 4.76 -21.78 -10.37
C GLY A 45 3.27 -21.95 -10.03
N LEU A 46 2.56 -22.85 -10.72
CA LEU A 46 1.15 -23.14 -10.48
C LEU A 46 0.92 -23.78 -9.09
N TYR A 47 1.89 -24.56 -8.60
CA TYR A 47 1.81 -25.21 -7.29
C TYR A 47 2.32 -24.32 -6.14
N ALA A 48 3.43 -23.61 -6.35
CA ALA A 48 4.00 -22.71 -5.35
C ALA A 48 3.22 -21.39 -5.23
N GLY A 49 2.56 -20.93 -6.29
CA GLY A 49 1.78 -19.69 -6.32
C GLY A 49 0.71 -19.62 -5.22
N PRO A 50 -0.25 -20.56 -5.17
CA PRO A 50 -1.28 -20.58 -4.13
C PRO A 50 -0.71 -20.64 -2.71
N TYR A 51 0.39 -21.37 -2.52
CA TYR A 51 1.06 -21.48 -1.22
C TYR A 51 1.74 -20.16 -0.82
N ALA A 52 2.43 -19.51 -1.76
CA ALA A 52 3.06 -18.21 -1.55
C ALA A 52 2.01 -17.12 -1.25
N THR A 53 0.89 -17.11 -1.97
CA THR A 53 -0.22 -16.17 -1.71
C THR A 53 -0.84 -16.40 -0.33
N ALA A 54 -1.10 -17.65 0.05
CA ALA A 54 -1.63 -17.96 1.38
C ALA A 54 -0.66 -17.56 2.51
N ALA A 55 0.64 -17.79 2.31
CA ALA A 55 1.67 -17.32 3.24
C ALA A 55 1.75 -15.78 3.29
N TYR A 56 1.60 -15.11 2.15
CA TYR A 56 1.64 -13.65 2.06
C TYR A 56 0.49 -12.99 2.82
N HIS A 57 -0.76 -13.39 2.60
CA HIS A 57 -1.91 -12.82 3.34
C HIS A 57 -1.86 -13.12 4.85
N LYS A 58 -1.15 -14.17 5.26
CA LYS A 58 -0.93 -14.50 6.67
C LYS A 58 0.15 -13.62 7.31
N LEU A 59 1.16 -13.22 6.53
CA LEU A 59 2.24 -12.35 6.97
C LEU A 59 1.90 -10.86 6.84
N PHE A 60 1.02 -10.50 5.90
CA PHE A 60 0.59 -9.15 5.59
C PHE A 60 -0.94 -9.11 5.56
N PRO A 61 -1.61 -8.89 6.71
CA PRO A 61 -3.06 -8.72 6.75
C PRO A 61 -3.48 -7.54 5.85
N GLU A 62 -4.62 -7.67 5.18
CA GLU A 62 -5.12 -6.60 4.30
C GLU A 62 -5.33 -5.31 5.09
N PRO A 63 -5.07 -4.13 4.47
CA PRO A 63 -5.24 -2.86 5.15
C PRO A 63 -6.67 -2.72 5.65
N GLU A 64 -6.82 -2.30 6.90
CA GLU A 64 -8.14 -2.17 7.55
C GLU A 64 -8.99 -1.00 7.01
N TYR A 65 -8.63 -0.47 5.85
CA TYR A 65 -9.24 0.70 5.23
C TYR A 65 -9.27 0.55 3.70
N LYS A 66 -10.29 1.16 3.09
CA LYS A 66 -10.39 1.31 1.64
C LYS A 66 -9.84 2.66 1.24
N THR A 67 -9.30 2.77 0.03
CA THR A 67 -8.80 4.05 -0.50
C THR A 67 -9.70 4.53 -1.63
N GLY A 68 -10.03 5.82 -1.67
CA GLY A 68 -10.94 6.40 -2.66
C GLY A 68 -10.85 7.93 -2.77
N ASP A 69 -11.52 8.50 -3.79
CA ASP A 69 -11.68 9.94 -3.93
C ASP A 69 -12.93 10.44 -3.18
N TYR A 70 -12.70 11.03 -2.02
CA TYR A 70 -13.75 11.60 -1.17
C TYR A 70 -13.82 13.13 -1.26
N SER A 71 -13.19 13.76 -2.27
CA SER A 71 -13.15 15.22 -2.41
C SER A 71 -14.54 15.86 -2.48
N ALA A 72 -15.52 15.19 -3.10
CA ALA A 72 -16.90 15.66 -3.15
C ALA A 72 -17.57 15.69 -1.76
N LEU A 73 -17.27 14.71 -0.91
CA LEU A 73 -17.74 14.69 0.47
C LEU A 73 -17.13 15.84 1.26
N TYR A 74 -15.82 16.06 1.14
CA TYR A 74 -15.13 17.13 1.86
C TYR A 74 -15.57 18.52 1.44
N ARG A 75 -15.91 18.74 0.15
CA ARG A 75 -16.51 20.00 -0.30
C ARG A 75 -17.85 20.28 0.38
N LYS A 76 -18.68 19.26 0.63
CA LYS A 76 -19.94 19.40 1.39
C LYS A 76 -19.67 19.61 2.88
N ALA A 77 -18.72 18.88 3.44
CA ALA A 77 -18.45 18.86 4.87
C ALA A 77 -17.63 20.05 5.38
N GLY A 78 -16.76 20.63 4.55
CA GLY A 78 -15.83 21.71 4.91
C GLY A 78 -14.51 21.25 5.53
N HIS A 79 -14.35 19.94 5.78
CA HIS A 79 -13.16 19.35 6.40
C HIS A 79 -12.75 18.05 5.68
N GLU A 80 -11.46 17.72 5.67
CA GLU A 80 -10.91 16.47 5.10
C GLU A 80 -11.07 15.24 6.03
N ILE A 81 -11.77 15.44 7.15
CA ILE A 81 -12.07 14.43 8.14
C ILE A 81 -13.58 14.46 8.38
N VAL A 82 -14.24 13.36 8.07
CA VAL A 82 -15.69 13.19 8.23
C VAL A 82 -15.97 11.88 8.96
N MET A 83 -16.90 11.92 9.92
CA MET A 83 -17.36 10.76 10.65
C MET A 83 -18.89 10.65 10.60
N TYR A 84 -19.38 9.52 10.14
CA TYR A 84 -20.76 9.11 10.39
C TYR A 84 -20.80 8.32 11.71
N SER A 85 -21.71 8.71 12.59
CA SER A 85 -21.81 8.17 13.94
C SER A 85 -23.25 8.12 14.43
N THR A 86 -23.45 7.51 15.59
CA THR A 86 -24.69 7.60 16.36
C THR A 86 -24.41 8.18 17.75
N SER A 87 -25.45 8.69 18.41
CA SER A 87 -25.36 9.25 19.75
C SER A 87 -25.02 8.22 20.83
N GLY A 88 -25.58 7.00 20.72
CA GLY A 88 -25.44 5.94 21.71
C GLY A 88 -24.25 4.98 21.51
N CYS A 89 -23.38 5.19 20.52
CA CYS A 89 -22.32 4.22 20.20
C CYS A 89 -21.02 4.48 20.99
N PRO A 90 -20.54 3.51 21.80
CA PRO A 90 -19.31 3.66 22.58
C PRO A 90 -18.06 3.77 21.70
N TYR A 91 -18.04 3.09 20.55
CA TYR A 91 -16.93 3.17 19.60
C TYR A 91 -16.84 4.54 18.93
N CYS A 92 -17.98 5.14 18.58
CA CYS A 92 -17.99 6.52 18.08
C CYS A 92 -17.42 7.50 19.12
N ALA A 93 -17.72 7.30 20.41
CA ALA A 93 -17.16 8.12 21.48
C ALA A 93 -15.63 7.99 21.60
N LYS A 94 -15.07 6.79 21.36
CA LYS A 94 -13.62 6.60 21.29
C LYS A 94 -12.99 7.37 20.14
N VAL A 95 -13.61 7.36 18.95
CA VAL A 95 -13.11 8.14 17.81
C VAL A 95 -13.13 9.64 18.10
N ARG A 96 -14.21 10.16 18.70
CA ARG A 96 -14.27 11.57 19.15
C ARG A 96 -13.12 11.93 20.09
N LYS A 97 -12.76 11.03 21.01
CA LYS A 97 -11.59 11.22 21.88
C LYS A 97 -10.29 11.29 21.08
N ILE A 98 -10.08 10.38 20.11
CA ILE A 98 -8.87 10.41 19.25
C ILE A 98 -8.80 11.73 18.47
N PHE A 99 -9.92 12.20 17.91
CA PHE A 99 -9.96 13.48 17.20
C PHE A 99 -9.64 14.67 18.12
N ALA A 100 -10.17 14.66 19.36
CA ALA A 100 -9.86 15.67 20.36
C ALA A 100 -8.38 15.62 20.80
N GLU A 101 -7.82 14.43 21.03
CA GLU A 101 -6.41 14.22 21.37
C GLU A 101 -5.47 14.73 20.26
N LYS A 102 -5.83 14.48 19.00
CA LYS A 102 -5.07 14.94 17.83
C LYS A 102 -5.32 16.42 17.49
N GLY A 103 -6.33 17.04 18.09
CA GLY A 103 -6.68 18.45 17.87
C GLY A 103 -7.12 18.75 16.44
N VAL A 104 -7.83 17.83 15.79
CA VAL A 104 -8.21 17.98 14.37
C VAL A 104 -9.62 18.51 14.21
N ALA A 105 -9.81 19.36 13.19
CA ALA A 105 -11.14 19.74 12.73
C ALA A 105 -11.77 18.60 11.94
N TYR A 106 -13.02 18.28 12.25
CA TYR A 106 -13.77 17.22 11.58
C TYR A 106 -15.25 17.53 11.54
N THR A 107 -15.95 16.94 10.58
CA THR A 107 -17.42 17.03 10.47
C THR A 107 -18.05 15.73 10.95
N GLU A 108 -18.98 15.83 11.90
CA GLU A 108 -19.74 14.68 12.40
C GLU A 108 -21.17 14.68 11.85
N TYR A 109 -21.54 13.60 11.18
CA TYR A 109 -22.91 13.34 10.75
C TYR A 109 -23.55 12.29 11.65
N GLN A 110 -24.51 12.71 12.48
CA GLN A 110 -25.27 11.82 13.35
C GLN A 110 -26.44 11.21 12.56
N VAL A 111 -26.31 9.93 12.23
CA VAL A 111 -27.26 9.21 11.37
C VAL A 111 -28.56 8.88 12.10
N ASP A 112 -28.53 8.82 13.42
CA ASP A 112 -29.69 8.58 14.28
C ASP A 112 -30.56 9.83 14.51
N LYS A 113 -30.04 11.02 14.23
CA LYS A 113 -30.75 12.29 14.45
C LYS A 113 -31.23 12.96 13.17
N SER A 114 -30.76 12.54 12.00
CA SER A 114 -31.10 13.14 10.73
C SER A 114 -31.35 12.07 9.67
N LYS A 115 -32.56 12.11 9.08
CA LYS A 115 -32.92 11.24 7.98
C LYS A 115 -31.99 11.45 6.77
N GLU A 116 -31.59 12.69 6.49
CA GLU A 116 -30.66 12.99 5.39
C GLU A 116 -29.30 12.31 5.62
N HIS A 117 -28.77 12.37 6.84
CA HIS A 117 -27.49 11.74 7.18
C HIS A 117 -27.58 10.21 7.15
N PHE A 118 -28.72 9.64 7.56
CA PHE A 118 -28.97 8.21 7.44
C PHE A 118 -29.03 7.74 5.98
N GLU A 119 -29.73 8.48 5.13
CA GLU A 119 -29.78 8.19 3.70
C GLU A 119 -28.40 8.32 3.05
N GLU A 120 -27.61 9.33 3.42
CA GLU A 120 -26.25 9.50 2.91
C GLU A 120 -25.32 8.37 3.38
N PHE A 121 -25.40 7.99 4.65
CA PHE A 121 -24.69 6.84 5.21
C PHE A 121 -25.01 5.55 4.45
N THR A 122 -26.30 5.31 4.17
CA THR A 122 -26.77 4.13 3.43
C THR A 122 -26.28 4.14 1.99
N ARG A 123 -26.37 5.29 1.29
CA ARG A 123 -25.88 5.45 -0.10
C ARG A 123 -24.38 5.18 -0.22
N ARG A 124 -23.63 5.43 0.84
CA ARG A 124 -22.18 5.17 0.90
C ARG A 124 -21.85 3.71 1.29
N GLY A 125 -22.84 2.84 1.41
CA GLY A 125 -22.63 1.44 1.83
C GLY A 125 -22.34 1.30 3.33
N GLY A 126 -22.75 2.26 4.14
CA GLY A 126 -22.62 2.20 5.58
C GLY A 126 -23.46 1.07 6.17
N GLU A 127 -22.80 0.01 6.63
CA GLU A 127 -23.44 -1.11 7.34
C GLU A 127 -23.36 -0.94 8.86
N TYR A 128 -22.27 -0.36 9.36
CA TYR A 128 -21.99 -0.18 10.78
C TYR A 128 -21.29 1.15 11.04
N VAL A 129 -21.51 1.70 12.24
CA VAL A 129 -20.85 2.91 12.74
C VAL A 129 -19.73 2.54 13.72
N PRO A 130 -18.66 3.36 13.83
CA PRO A 130 -18.38 4.58 13.06
C PRO A 130 -17.97 4.28 11.62
N LEU A 131 -18.33 5.15 10.67
CA LEU A 131 -17.80 5.13 9.31
C LEU A 131 -17.05 6.44 9.06
N LEU A 132 -15.76 6.32 8.75
CA LEU A 132 -14.84 7.45 8.73
C LEU A 132 -14.28 7.65 7.34
N TYR A 133 -14.14 8.91 6.96
CA TYR A 133 -13.46 9.34 5.75
C TYR A 133 -12.38 10.34 6.18
N ILE A 134 -11.12 9.97 5.99
CA ILE A 134 -9.97 10.74 6.45
C ILE A 134 -8.98 10.81 5.30
N GLY A 135 -8.92 11.97 4.62
CA GLY A 135 -8.12 12.12 3.40
C GLY A 135 -8.58 11.16 2.29
N ASP A 136 -7.71 10.27 1.85
CA ASP A 136 -8.03 9.25 0.84
C ASP A 136 -8.53 7.93 1.45
N ARG A 137 -8.64 7.82 2.78
CA ARG A 137 -8.98 6.56 3.47
C ARG A 137 -10.43 6.54 3.96
N GLU A 138 -11.10 5.44 3.69
CA GLU A 138 -12.38 5.06 4.29
C GLU A 138 -12.16 3.93 5.29
N ILE A 139 -12.51 4.19 6.55
CA ILE A 139 -12.33 3.27 7.66
C ILE A 139 -13.72 2.93 8.21
N ALA A 140 -14.10 1.66 8.09
CA ALA A 140 -15.35 1.16 8.63
C ALA A 140 -15.10 0.53 10.01
N GLY A 141 -15.85 0.99 11.02
CA GLY A 141 -15.70 0.58 12.41
C GLY A 141 -14.56 1.30 13.15
N PHE A 142 -14.28 0.83 14.36
CA PHE A 142 -13.17 1.35 15.17
C PHE A 142 -11.90 0.56 14.92
N ARG A 143 -10.89 1.23 14.35
CA ARG A 143 -9.54 0.72 14.08
C ARG A 143 -8.53 1.77 14.51
N GLU A 144 -8.01 1.65 15.72
CA GLU A 144 -7.29 2.75 16.37
C GLU A 144 -6.03 3.15 15.58
N GLU A 145 -5.20 2.18 15.20
CA GLU A 145 -3.98 2.41 14.45
C GLU A 145 -4.28 3.07 13.09
N ALA A 146 -5.21 2.50 12.32
CA ALA A 146 -5.59 3.02 11.00
C ALA A 146 -6.11 4.46 11.07
N ILE A 147 -6.92 4.79 12.08
CA ILE A 147 -7.46 6.13 12.29
C ILE A 147 -6.35 7.12 12.61
N ARG A 148 -5.47 6.79 13.56
CA ARG A 148 -4.36 7.67 13.97
C ARG A 148 -3.42 7.94 12.80
N GLU A 149 -3.06 6.90 12.05
CA GLU A 149 -2.22 7.04 10.85
C GLU A 149 -2.87 7.88 9.76
N ALA A 150 -4.18 7.72 9.54
CA ALA A 150 -4.91 8.49 8.54
C ALA A 150 -4.91 9.99 8.88
N ILE A 151 -5.13 10.30 10.16
CA ILE A 151 -5.06 11.69 10.66
C ILE A 151 -3.66 12.26 10.46
N ASP A 152 -2.62 11.51 10.84
CA ASP A 152 -1.23 11.95 10.69
C ASP A 152 -0.85 12.17 9.22
N ALA A 153 -1.42 11.39 8.30
CA ALA A 153 -1.23 11.56 6.87
C ALA A 153 -1.88 12.84 6.33
N VAL A 154 -3.06 13.24 6.84
CA VAL A 154 -3.74 14.49 6.47
C VAL A 154 -2.98 15.70 7.05
N GLN A 155 -2.60 15.65 8.33
CA GLN A 155 -1.91 16.75 9.00
C GLN A 155 -0.53 17.06 8.39
N LYS A 156 0.17 16.06 7.83
CA LYS A 156 1.45 16.27 7.12
C LYS A 156 1.30 16.96 5.76
N LYS A 157 0.10 16.93 5.17
CA LYS A 157 -0.17 17.55 3.86
C LYS A 157 -0.67 19.00 3.99
N SER A 158 -1.14 19.39 5.17
CA SER A 158 -1.61 20.74 5.52
C SER A 158 -0.45 21.63 5.97
#